data_AF-A0A9E5QZU7-F1
#
_entry.id   AF-A0A9E5QZU7-F1
#
_cell.length_a   1.000
_cell.length_b   1.000
_cell.length_c   1.000
_cell.angle_alpha   90.00
_cell.angle_beta   90.00
_cell.angle_gamma   90.00
#
_symmetry.space_group_name_H-M   'P 1'
#
loop_
_entity.id
_entity.type
_entity.pdbx_description
1 polymer ?
#
loop_
_entity_poly.entity_id
_entity_poly.type
_entity_poly.pdbx_seq_one_letter_code
_entity_poly.pdbx_strand_id
1 'polypeptide(L)' 'MSPLGQAGKLQRQRLQAEGVSFDAKERVDFRAVGWAGPTEDWLARHGLQAPRPLVQAGSAADDQPRQLSLL' A
#
# COMPACT_ATOMS: atom_id res chain seq x y z
N MET A 1 11.05 -17.89 -18.40
CA MET A 1 11.05 -17.31 -17.04
C MET A 1 10.42 -15.93 -17.13
N SER A 2 9.23 -15.73 -16.58
CA SER A 2 8.49 -14.47 -16.76
C SER A 2 9.14 -13.33 -15.95
N PRO A 3 9.41 -12.16 -16.56
CA PRO A 3 10.13 -11.04 -15.91
C PRO A 3 9.45 -10.53 -14.64
N LEU A 4 8.13 -10.71 -14.53
CA LEU A 4 7.33 -10.36 -13.34
C LEU A 4 7.75 -11.13 -12.08
N GLY A 5 8.25 -12.37 -12.21
CA GLY A 5 8.62 -13.22 -11.07
C GLY A 5 9.92 -12.81 -10.38
N GLN A 6 10.83 -12.13 -11.08
CA GLN A 6 12.11 -11.67 -10.50
C GLN A 6 11.96 -10.30 -9.83
N ALA A 7 11.19 -9.40 -10.43
CA ALA A 7 10.91 -8.08 -9.86
C ALA A 7 10.17 -8.17 -8.51
N GLY A 8 9.14 -9.03 -8.41
CA GLY A 8 8.40 -9.23 -7.16
C GLY A 8 9.26 -9.81 -6.02
N LYS A 9 10.17 -10.74 -6.34
CA LYS A 9 11.12 -11.29 -5.35
C LYS A 9 12.08 -10.23 -4.82
N LEU A 10 12.64 -9.41 -5.72
CA LEU A 10 13.55 -8.33 -5.33
C LEU A 10 12.82 -7.27 -4.48
N GLN A 11 11.59 -6.92 -4.85
CA GLN A 11 10.77 -6.01 -4.06
C GLN A 11 10.54 -6.55 -2.64
N ARG A 12 10.15 -7.83 -2.52
CA ARG A 12 9.95 -8.48 -1.22
C ARG A 12 11.23 -8.46 -0.38
N GLN A 13 12.38 -8.80 -0.96
CA GLN A 13 13.65 -8.79 -0.25
C GLN A 13 14.00 -7.40 0.30
N ARG A 14 13.76 -6.33 -0.49
CA ARG A 14 14.01 -4.95 -0.06
C ARG A 14 13.10 -4.55 1.09
N LEU A 15 11.80 -4.82 0.98
CA LEU A 15 10.83 -4.54 2.04
C LEU A 15 11.17 -5.29 3.34
N GLN A 16 11.59 -6.56 3.24
CA GLN A 16 12.03 -7.33 4.40
C GLN A 16 13.30 -6.75 5.04
N ALA A 17 14.24 -6.24 4.24
CA ALA A 17 15.45 -5.57 4.75
C ALA A 17 15.11 -4.27 5.50
N GLU A 18 13.99 -3.62 5.17
CA GLU A 18 13.45 -2.46 5.88
C GLU A 18 12.58 -2.83 7.09
N GLY A 19 12.38 -4.13 7.37
CA GLY A 19 11.62 -4.62 8.52
C GLY A 19 10.14 -4.97 8.23
N VAL A 20 9.71 -4.92 6.97
CA VAL A 20 8.34 -5.33 6.59
C VAL A 20 8.19 -6.84 6.65
N SER A 21 7.26 -7.31 7.48
CA SER A 21 6.94 -8.73 7.63
C SER A 21 5.81 -9.15 6.68
N PHE A 22 5.89 -10.39 6.18
CA PHE A 22 4.87 -10.99 5.32
C PHE A 22 4.28 -12.23 5.98
N ASP A 23 2.97 -12.42 5.85
CA ASP A 23 2.27 -13.61 6.34
C ASP A 23 2.48 -14.84 5.42
N ALA A 24 1.91 -15.98 5.82
CA ALA A 24 1.98 -17.23 5.05
C ALA A 24 1.29 -17.15 3.67
N LYS A 25 0.45 -16.14 3.44
CA LYS A 25 -0.23 -15.86 2.17
C LYS A 25 0.46 -14.76 1.37
N GLU A 26 1.69 -14.40 1.75
CA GLU A 26 2.50 -13.34 1.14
C GLU A 26 1.86 -11.93 1.23
N ARG A 27 1.09 -11.66 2.29
CA ARG A 27 0.45 -10.36 2.54
C ARG A 27 1.16 -9.59 3.64
N VAL A 28 1.00 -8.27 3.63
CA VAL A 28 1.55 -7.35 4.65
C VAL A 28 0.40 -6.79 5.49
N ASP A 29 0.64 -6.62 6.80
CA ASP A 29 -0.30 -5.91 7.66
C ASP A 29 -0.09 -4.39 7.53
N PHE A 30 -1.00 -3.71 6.82
CA PHE A 30 -0.97 -2.26 6.70
C PHE A 30 -1.25 -1.52 8.02
N ARG A 31 -1.75 -2.18 9.07
CA ARG A 31 -1.78 -1.57 10.41
C ARG A 31 -0.40 -1.36 11.00
N ALA A 32 0.56 -2.21 10.64
CA ALA A 32 1.93 -2.12 11.12
C ALA A 32 2.79 -1.17 10.27
N VAL A 33 2.61 -1.17 8.94
CA VAL A 33 3.52 -0.46 8.01
C VAL A 33 2.80 0.42 6.98
N GLY A 34 1.49 0.63 7.11
CA GLY A 34 0.71 1.45 6.20
C GLY A 34 1.07 2.92 6.34
N TRP A 35 1.34 3.57 5.22
CA TRP A 35 1.58 5.01 5.22
C TRP A 35 0.26 5.76 5.42
N ALA A 36 0.22 6.62 6.45
CA ALA A 36 -0.95 7.44 6.78
C ALA A 36 -1.14 8.66 5.85
N GLY A 37 -0.18 8.91 4.96
CA GLY A 37 -0.15 10.12 4.13
C GLY A 37 0.52 11.30 4.83
N PRO A 38 0.64 12.44 4.12
CA PRO A 38 1.15 13.69 4.67
C PRO A 38 0.13 14.37 5.60
N THR A 39 0.56 15.37 6.37
CA THR A 39 -0.31 16.11 7.29
C THR A 39 -1.36 16.95 6.56
N GLU A 40 -2.47 17.25 7.24
CA GLU A 40 -3.55 18.10 6.71
C GLU A 40 -3.05 19.49 6.31
N ASP A 41 -2.20 20.12 7.12
CA ASP A 41 -1.59 21.42 6.79
C ASP A 41 -0.77 21.38 5.50
N TRP A 42 -0.02 20.29 5.29
CA TRP A 42 0.75 20.13 4.06
C TRP A 42 -0.17 19.96 2.86
N LEU A 43 -1.22 19.15 2.99
CA LEU A 43 -2.23 18.96 1.94
C LEU A 43 -2.95 20.27 1.58
N ALA A 44 -3.40 21.03 2.58
CA ALA A 44 -4.09 22.30 2.39
C ALA A 44 -3.22 23.33 1.65
N ARG A 45 -1.94 23.42 2.01
CA ARG A 45 -0.96 24.28 1.33
C ARG A 45 -0.77 23.95 -0.15
N HIS A 46 -1.01 22.70 -0.54
CA HIS A 46 -0.83 22.23 -1.92
C HIS A 46 -2.17 22.04 -2.65
N GLY A 47 -3.31 22.39 -2.03
CA GLY A 47 -4.64 22.21 -2.62
C GLY A 47 -5.02 20.75 -2.87
N LEU A 48 -4.47 19.82 -2.08
CA LEU A 48 -4.67 18.38 -2.23
C LEU A 48 -5.69 17.85 -1.21
N GLN A 49 -6.37 16.76 -1.58
CA GLN A 49 -7.24 16.01 -0.67
C GLN A 49 -6.46 14.88 0.00
N ALA A 50 -6.88 14.50 1.20
CA ALA A 50 -6.27 13.39 1.92
C ALA A 50 -6.49 12.04 1.18
N PRO A 51 -5.46 11.19 1.08
CA PRO A 51 -5.62 9.87 0.49
C PRO A 51 -6.51 8.99 1.38
N ARG A 52 -7.19 8.00 0.77
CA ARG A 52 -7.90 6.97 1.53
C ARG A 52 -6.86 6.15 2.32
N PRO A 53 -6.97 6.05 3.65
CA PRO A 53 -6.00 5.31 4.44
C PRO A 53 -5.97 3.81 4.07
N LEU A 54 -4.77 3.24 4.01
CA LEU A 54 -4.57 1.79 3.81
C LEU A 54 -4.94 0.97 5.06
N VAL A 55 -4.88 1.60 6.23
CA VAL A 55 -5.44 1.08 7.47
C VAL A 55 -6.96 1.11 7.41
N GLN A 56 -7.56 0.05 6.89
CA GLN A 56 -9.00 -0.14 7.00
C GLN A 56 -9.37 -0.47 8.45
N ALA A 57 -10.04 0.49 9.12
CA ALA A 57 -10.94 0.17 10.22
C ALA A 57 -12.16 -0.55 9.61
N GLY A 58 -12.14 -1.88 9.65
CA GLY A 58 -13.19 -2.82 9.22
C GLY A 58 -14.32 -2.26 8.36
N SER A 59 -14.27 -2.48 7.04
CA SER A 59 -15.48 -2.59 6.22
C SER A 59 -15.18 -3.46 5.00
N ALA A 60 -15.63 -4.70 5.09
CA ALA A 60 -15.56 -5.75 4.07
C ALA A 60 -16.56 -5.51 2.92
N ALA A 61 -16.51 -4.34 2.26
CA ALA A 61 -17.54 -3.96 1.29
C ALA A 61 -17.06 -3.75 -0.16
N ASP A 62 -15.76 -3.86 -0.47
CA ASP A 62 -15.30 -3.66 -1.85
C ASP A 62 -13.99 -4.43 -2.12
N ASP A 63 -14.07 -5.76 -2.09
CA ASP A 63 -12.92 -6.67 -2.30
C ASP A 63 -12.73 -7.02 -3.80
N GLN A 64 -12.95 -6.04 -4.69
CA GLN A 64 -12.62 -6.16 -6.11
C GLN A 64 -11.47 -5.22 -6.45
N PRO A 65 -10.35 -5.73 -7.01
CA PRO A 65 -9.29 -4.87 -7.50
C PRO A 65 -9.80 -4.07 -8.70
N ARG A 66 -10.09 -2.77 -8.49
CA ARG A 66 -10.43 -1.84 -9.56
C ARG A 66 -9.20 -1.04 -9.94
N GLN A 67 -8.71 -1.26 -11.17
CA GLN A 67 -7.66 -0.44 -11.74
C GLN A 67 -8.23 0.95 -12.05
N LEU A 68 -7.57 2.00 -11.54
CA LEU A 68 -7.96 3.38 -11.83
C LEU A 68 -7.60 3.69 -13.29
N SER A 69 -8.62 3.95 -14.11
CA SER A 69 -8.43 4.49 -15.45
C SER A 69 -8.16 6.00 -15.32
N LEU A 70 -6.95 6.42 -15.69
CA LEU A 70 -6.64 7.83 -15.87
C LEU A 70 -7.17 8.21 -17.27
N LEU A 71 -8.21 9.05 -17.29
CA LEU A 71 -8.75 9.66 -18.52
C LEU A 71 -7.77 10.69 -19.08
#